data_AF-A0AAW9NQB1-F1
#
_entry.id   AF-A0AAW9NQB1-F1
#
_cell.length_a   1.000
_cell.length_b   1.000
_cell.length_c   1.000
_cell.angle_alpha   90.00
_cell.angle_beta   90.00
_cell.angle_gamma   90.00
#
_symmetry.space_group_name_H-M   'P 1'
#
loop_
_entity.id
_entity.type
_entity.pdbx_description
1 polymer ?
#
loop_
_entity_poly.entity_id
_entity_poly.type
_entity_poly.pdbx_seq_one_letter_code
_entity_poly.pdbx_strand_id
1 'polypeptide(L)'
;MNKKMSSKLLLLAEKIQTKQAVVGVIGLGYVGLPLALEAVKSGFVAIGFDKNRDKINSLNQKKSYISDLQSIIVQEALESERFIATDQFELLQQTDIIVICVPTPIAADKSPDISYIEEAVMKIQQYMTTDTLVILESTTYPGTTREIVYPMIEQCGYTVGNDCFLAYSPERIDPGNRHFNVKNTPKVVGGLTEDCTQLAKLFYEQALQTKVHCVSTPEVAEMEKLLENTFRQVNIALINELSKVCHAMNINIWEVVDAAATKPYGFMRFTPGPGVGGHCIPVDPKYLLWIGQQYGIHASLIDAADKVNESMPKFVVERLTYYLNMHHKQLVGAKIIVIGVTYKPNVNDIRESPALNIVQLLKGMHCDIQIVDPFIKDMPTVSLTPQLVQQADGVIILTNHSMIDYGIIDSHANFIFDTRQTDYAFNNENYYKL
;
A
#
# COMPACT_ATOMS: atom_id res chain seq x y z
N MET A 1 -36.96 5.56 -18.64
CA MET A 1 -36.83 6.22 -19.97
C MET A 1 -35.60 5.64 -20.63
N ASN A 2 -35.75 4.93 -21.75
CA ASN A 2 -34.62 4.40 -22.53
C ASN A 2 -33.83 5.59 -23.12
N LYS A 3 -32.78 6.02 -22.42
CA LYS A 3 -31.81 6.95 -22.96
C LYS A 3 -31.08 6.20 -24.08
N LYS A 4 -31.25 6.63 -25.32
CA LYS A 4 -30.55 6.06 -26.48
C LYS A 4 -29.05 6.25 -26.20
N MET A 5 -28.30 5.17 -25.98
CA MET A 5 -26.85 5.25 -25.81
C MET A 5 -26.21 5.98 -27.00
N SER A 6 -25.22 6.83 -26.75
CA SER A 6 -24.51 7.52 -27.83
C SER A 6 -23.76 6.50 -28.70
N SER A 7 -23.60 6.79 -29.99
CA SER A 7 -22.86 5.90 -30.91
C SER A 7 -21.40 5.70 -30.47
N LYS A 8 -20.81 6.70 -29.82
CA LYS A 8 -19.45 6.70 -29.28
C LYS A 8 -19.30 5.73 -28.10
N LEU A 9 -20.24 5.76 -27.16
CA LEU A 9 -20.31 4.83 -26.03
C LEU A 9 -20.37 3.37 -26.49
N LEU A 10 -21.21 3.11 -27.50
CA LEU A 10 -21.34 1.79 -28.11
C LEU A 10 -20.03 1.30 -28.74
N LEU A 11 -19.34 2.17 -29.48
CA LEU A 11 -18.08 1.82 -30.15
C LEU A 11 -16.98 1.47 -29.14
N LEU A 12 -16.80 2.28 -28.09
CA LEU A 12 -15.80 1.98 -27.06
C LEU A 12 -16.15 0.70 -26.30
N ALA A 13 -17.42 0.50 -25.94
CA ALA A 13 -17.87 -0.72 -25.28
C ALA A 13 -17.60 -1.98 -26.14
N GLU A 14 -17.84 -1.90 -27.46
CA GLU A 14 -17.52 -2.99 -28.39
C GLU A 14 -16.01 -3.26 -28.45
N LYS A 15 -15.17 -2.21 -28.54
CA LYS A 15 -13.71 -2.37 -28.48
C LYS A 15 -13.24 -3.04 -27.19
N ILE A 16 -13.85 -2.71 -26.05
CA ILE A 16 -13.54 -3.33 -24.75
C ILE A 16 -13.94 -4.81 -24.75
N GLN A 17 -15.15 -5.14 -25.22
CA GLN A 17 -15.66 -6.51 -25.25
C GLN A 17 -14.84 -7.42 -26.17
N THR A 18 -14.40 -6.88 -27.31
CA THR A 18 -13.62 -7.60 -28.33
C THR A 18 -12.11 -7.55 -28.11
N LYS A 19 -11.65 -6.91 -27.01
CA LYS A 19 -10.22 -6.70 -26.67
C LYS A 19 -9.43 -5.86 -27.68
N GLN A 20 -10.13 -5.10 -28.53
CA GLN A 20 -9.51 -4.21 -29.51
C GLN A 20 -9.16 -2.83 -28.93
N ALA A 21 -9.67 -2.49 -27.74
CA ALA A 21 -9.29 -1.27 -27.04
C ALA A 21 -7.81 -1.32 -26.62
N VAL A 22 -7.08 -0.22 -26.82
CA VAL A 22 -5.69 -0.09 -26.35
C VAL A 22 -5.67 0.58 -24.98
N VAL A 23 -5.00 -0.05 -24.01
CA VAL A 23 -4.94 0.38 -22.61
C VAL A 23 -3.64 1.14 -22.34
N GLY A 24 -3.73 2.45 -22.12
CA GLY A 24 -2.66 3.26 -21.55
C GLY A 24 -2.65 3.18 -20.02
N VAL A 25 -1.48 2.97 -19.42
CA VAL A 25 -1.31 3.03 -17.96
C VAL A 25 -0.19 4.01 -17.61
N ILE A 26 -0.53 5.10 -16.93
CA ILE A 26 0.43 6.13 -16.52
C ILE A 26 0.88 5.86 -15.08
N GLY A 27 2.17 5.58 -14.90
CA GLY A 27 2.78 5.21 -13.63
C GLY A 27 2.94 3.69 -13.51
N LEU A 28 4.14 3.18 -13.77
CA LEU A 28 4.46 1.75 -13.69
C LEU A 28 4.96 1.38 -12.29
N GLY A 29 4.23 1.80 -11.26
CA GLY A 29 4.49 1.42 -9.88
C GLY A 29 3.91 0.06 -9.51
N TYR A 30 3.80 -0.18 -8.20
CA TYR A 30 3.15 -1.35 -7.59
C TYR A 30 1.68 -1.56 -8.00
N VAL A 31 1.02 -0.53 -8.54
CA VAL A 31 -0.36 -0.60 -9.00
C VAL A 31 -0.42 -0.73 -10.52
N GLY A 32 0.17 0.24 -11.25
CA GLY A 32 0.00 0.31 -12.70
C GLY A 32 0.69 -0.81 -13.48
N LEU A 33 1.88 -1.28 -13.06
CA LEU A 33 2.56 -2.36 -13.80
C LEU A 33 1.77 -3.68 -13.72
N PRO A 34 1.35 -4.18 -12.54
CA PRO A 34 0.49 -5.36 -12.45
C PRO A 34 -0.82 -5.23 -13.25
N LEU A 35 -1.48 -4.06 -13.22
CA LEU A 35 -2.70 -3.82 -14.00
C LEU A 35 -2.45 -3.96 -15.50
N ALA A 36 -1.39 -3.34 -16.02
CA ALA A 36 -1.05 -3.42 -17.45
C ALA A 36 -0.77 -4.86 -17.89
N LEU A 37 -0.04 -5.63 -17.07
CA LEU A 37 0.28 -7.02 -17.36
C LEU A 37 -0.96 -7.93 -17.31
N GLU A 38 -1.87 -7.73 -16.35
CA GLU A 38 -3.14 -8.48 -16.32
C GLU A 38 -4.05 -8.10 -17.51
N ALA A 39 -4.06 -6.84 -17.95
CA ALA A 39 -4.77 -6.45 -19.17
C ALA A 39 -4.22 -7.19 -20.41
N VAL A 40 -2.89 -7.27 -20.55
CA VAL A 40 -2.20 -8.00 -21.63
C VAL A 40 -2.56 -9.49 -21.61
N LYS A 41 -2.51 -10.10 -20.44
CA LYS A 41 -2.89 -11.49 -20.22
C LYS A 41 -4.36 -11.77 -20.56
N SER A 42 -5.23 -10.79 -20.34
CA SER A 42 -6.65 -10.83 -20.74
C SER A 42 -6.90 -10.53 -22.22
N GLY A 43 -5.83 -10.29 -23.00
CA GLY A 43 -5.86 -10.17 -24.46
C GLY A 43 -5.82 -8.74 -24.99
N PHE A 44 -5.76 -7.72 -24.14
CA PHE A 44 -5.61 -6.33 -24.57
C PHE A 44 -4.19 -6.02 -25.02
N VAL A 45 -4.04 -4.96 -25.82
CA VAL A 45 -2.75 -4.27 -25.98
C VAL A 45 -2.64 -3.22 -24.88
N ALA A 46 -1.52 -3.17 -24.18
CA ALA A 46 -1.24 -2.19 -23.14
C ALA A 46 0.06 -1.42 -23.40
N ILE A 47 -0.02 -0.10 -23.24
CA ILE A 47 1.11 0.83 -23.30
C ILE A 47 1.30 1.41 -21.89
N GLY A 48 2.40 1.04 -21.26
CA GLY A 48 2.82 1.52 -19.96
C GLY A 48 3.72 2.74 -20.06
N PHE A 49 3.38 3.82 -19.36
CA PHE A 49 4.09 5.08 -19.34
C PHE A 49 4.71 5.35 -17.96
N ASP A 50 6.00 5.67 -17.88
CA ASP A 50 6.62 6.15 -16.63
C ASP A 50 7.73 7.16 -16.96
N LYS A 51 7.86 8.22 -16.13
CA LYS A 51 8.94 9.22 -16.28
C LYS A 51 10.30 8.70 -15.84
N ASN A 52 10.32 7.64 -15.03
CA ASN A 52 11.55 7.01 -14.57
C ASN A 52 12.11 6.07 -15.65
N ARG A 53 13.15 6.54 -16.35
CA ARG A 53 13.83 5.78 -17.40
C ARG A 53 14.47 4.49 -16.92
N ASP A 54 14.91 4.41 -15.67
CA ASP A 54 15.51 3.18 -15.13
C ASP A 54 14.48 2.06 -15.02
N LYS A 55 13.25 2.38 -14.62
CA LYS A 55 12.13 1.43 -14.64
C LYS A 55 11.85 0.94 -16.07
N ILE A 56 11.74 1.87 -17.03
CA ILE A 56 11.48 1.54 -18.43
C ILE A 56 12.59 0.65 -18.99
N ASN A 57 13.85 1.00 -18.76
CA ASN A 57 15.02 0.23 -19.18
C ASN A 57 15.04 -1.17 -18.57
N SER A 58 14.71 -1.30 -17.27
CA SER A 58 14.61 -2.60 -16.62
C SER A 58 13.53 -3.47 -17.26
N LEU A 59 12.33 -2.92 -17.51
CA LEU A 59 11.24 -3.67 -18.14
C LEU A 59 11.61 -4.10 -19.55
N ASN A 60 12.18 -3.22 -20.37
CA ASN A 60 12.60 -3.55 -21.73
C ASN A 60 13.75 -4.58 -21.77
N GLN A 61 14.49 -4.74 -20.66
CA GLN A 61 15.43 -5.85 -20.44
C GLN A 61 14.77 -7.12 -19.86
N LYS A 62 13.43 -7.20 -19.85
CA LYS A 62 12.63 -8.30 -19.32
C LYS A 62 12.82 -8.52 -17.82
N LYS A 63 13.15 -7.46 -17.07
CA LYS A 63 13.40 -7.52 -15.62
C LYS A 63 12.38 -6.69 -14.85
N SER A 64 11.70 -7.33 -13.91
CA SER A 64 10.89 -6.63 -12.91
C SER A 64 11.79 -5.96 -11.87
N TYR A 65 11.47 -4.72 -11.49
CA TYR A 65 12.01 -4.03 -10.31
C TYR A 65 11.08 -4.12 -9.10
N ILE A 66 9.91 -4.72 -9.27
CA ILE A 66 8.91 -4.95 -8.21
C ILE A 66 9.16 -6.34 -7.64
N SER A 67 9.49 -6.43 -6.36
CA SER A 67 9.94 -7.67 -5.70
C SER A 67 8.92 -8.81 -5.74
N ASP A 68 7.64 -8.49 -5.67
CA ASP A 68 6.51 -9.43 -5.68
C ASP A 68 5.99 -9.74 -7.09
N LEU A 69 6.60 -9.15 -8.13
CA LEU A 69 6.29 -9.43 -9.53
C LEU A 69 7.48 -10.13 -10.20
N GLN A 70 7.27 -11.38 -10.60
CA GLN A 70 8.33 -12.17 -11.23
C GLN A 70 8.66 -11.65 -12.63
N SER A 71 9.96 -11.55 -12.95
CA SER A 71 10.44 -11.11 -14.27
C SER A 71 9.91 -11.95 -15.44
N ILE A 72 9.56 -13.22 -15.21
CA ILE A 72 8.98 -14.08 -16.26
C ILE A 72 7.64 -13.52 -16.79
N ILE A 73 6.83 -12.90 -15.92
CA ILE A 73 5.54 -12.31 -16.33
C ILE A 73 5.76 -11.10 -17.23
N VAL A 74 6.75 -10.27 -16.91
CA VAL A 74 7.16 -9.12 -17.74
C VAL A 74 7.70 -9.61 -19.09
N GLN A 75 8.53 -10.65 -19.06
CA GLN A 75 9.07 -11.27 -20.26
C GLN A 75 7.97 -11.77 -21.20
N GLU A 76 7.03 -12.56 -20.69
CA GLU A 76 5.90 -13.11 -21.46
C GLU A 76 5.04 -11.99 -22.07
N ALA A 77 4.79 -10.91 -21.32
CA ALA A 77 4.02 -9.78 -21.82
C ALA A 77 4.71 -9.05 -22.97
N LEU A 78 6.03 -8.82 -22.88
CA LEU A 78 6.81 -8.20 -23.96
C LEU A 78 6.91 -9.11 -25.19
N GLU A 79 7.14 -10.41 -24.99
CA GLU A 79 7.24 -11.39 -26.09
C GLU A 79 5.92 -11.61 -26.81
N SER A 80 4.79 -11.32 -26.16
CA SER A 80 3.47 -11.33 -26.80
C SER A 80 3.25 -10.17 -27.79
N GLU A 81 4.16 -9.18 -27.81
CA GLU A 81 4.05 -7.92 -28.57
C GLU A 81 2.81 -7.07 -28.22
N ARG A 82 2.12 -7.43 -27.12
CA ARG A 82 0.96 -6.68 -26.60
C ARG A 82 1.31 -5.72 -25.48
N PHE A 83 2.54 -5.73 -24.97
CA PHE A 83 2.98 -4.79 -23.94
C PHE A 83 4.11 -3.91 -24.46
N ILE A 84 4.00 -2.60 -24.21
CA ILE A 84 5.05 -1.62 -24.49
C ILE A 84 5.31 -0.84 -23.20
N ALA A 85 6.56 -0.73 -22.76
CA ALA A 85 6.97 0.17 -21.69
C ALA A 85 7.77 1.34 -22.27
N THR A 86 7.34 2.58 -22.00
CA THR A 86 7.89 3.78 -22.65
C THR A 86 7.89 5.02 -21.75
N ASP A 87 8.76 5.97 -22.05
CA ASP A 87 8.70 7.35 -21.54
C ASP A 87 8.14 8.33 -22.60
N GLN A 88 7.73 7.84 -23.77
CA GLN A 88 7.18 8.62 -24.88
C GLN A 88 5.65 8.78 -24.76
N PHE A 89 5.22 9.84 -24.08
CA PHE A 89 3.80 10.10 -23.81
C PHE A 89 2.97 10.44 -25.07
N GLU A 90 3.61 10.73 -26.20
CA GLU A 90 2.93 10.93 -27.49
C GLU A 90 2.13 9.70 -27.93
N LEU A 91 2.49 8.51 -27.44
CA LEU A 91 1.77 7.27 -27.73
C LEU A 91 0.39 7.20 -27.03
N LEU A 92 0.06 8.11 -26.12
CA LEU A 92 -1.27 8.23 -25.54
C LEU A 92 -2.35 8.45 -26.62
N GLN A 93 -2.02 9.04 -27.77
CA GLN A 93 -2.94 9.19 -28.90
C GLN A 93 -3.44 7.86 -29.48
N GLN A 94 -2.76 6.76 -29.18
CA GLN A 94 -3.10 5.41 -29.64
C GLN A 94 -3.98 4.66 -28.62
N THR A 95 -4.28 5.28 -27.47
CA THR A 95 -5.00 4.62 -26.37
C THR A 95 -6.49 4.95 -26.39
N ASP A 96 -7.31 3.94 -26.12
CA ASP A 96 -8.76 4.09 -25.95
C ASP A 96 -9.14 4.22 -24.47
N ILE A 97 -8.29 3.71 -23.57
CA ILE A 97 -8.48 3.72 -22.12
C ILE A 97 -7.18 4.18 -21.49
N ILE A 98 -7.23 5.14 -20.56
CA ILE A 98 -6.06 5.63 -19.84
C ILE A 98 -6.31 5.49 -18.35
N VAL A 99 -5.45 4.74 -17.67
CA VAL A 99 -5.49 4.57 -16.21
C VAL A 99 -4.34 5.33 -15.56
N ILE A 100 -4.65 6.19 -14.60
CA ILE A 100 -3.68 7.01 -13.87
C ILE A 100 -3.33 6.31 -12.54
N CYS A 101 -2.09 5.83 -12.45
CA CYS A 101 -1.51 5.07 -11.34
C CYS A 101 -0.21 5.72 -10.82
N VAL A 102 -0.19 7.05 -10.74
CA VAL A 102 0.96 7.84 -10.27
C VAL A 102 1.01 7.93 -8.74
N PRO A 103 2.18 8.19 -8.14
CA PRO A 103 2.29 8.41 -6.70
C PRO A 103 1.45 9.60 -6.23
N THR A 104 0.92 9.51 -5.02
CA THR A 104 0.24 10.63 -4.33
C THR A 104 0.86 10.77 -2.94
N PRO A 105 1.99 11.50 -2.84
CA PRO A 105 2.65 11.71 -1.57
C PRO A 105 1.92 12.76 -0.71
N ILE A 106 2.42 12.93 0.51
CA ILE A 106 2.01 14.00 1.41
C ILE A 106 3.16 15.01 1.52
N ALA A 107 2.82 16.30 1.51
CA ALA A 107 3.75 17.39 1.70
C ALA A 107 4.23 17.51 3.16
N ALA A 108 5.27 18.31 3.40
CA ALA A 108 5.86 18.46 4.73
C ALA A 108 4.87 19.01 5.79
N ASP A 109 3.88 19.78 5.37
CA ASP A 109 2.80 20.32 6.20
C ASP A 109 1.63 19.33 6.40
N LYS A 110 1.80 18.07 5.97
CA LYS A 110 0.82 16.99 5.99
C LYS A 110 -0.36 17.15 5.01
N SER A 111 -0.31 18.10 4.05
CA SER A 111 -1.33 18.19 3.00
C SER A 111 -1.13 17.13 1.89
N PRO A 112 -2.19 16.74 1.17
CA PRO A 112 -2.04 15.97 -0.07
C PRO A 112 -1.20 16.72 -1.10
N ASP A 113 -0.31 16.02 -1.78
CA ASP A 113 0.39 16.50 -2.97
C ASP A 113 -0.22 15.85 -4.23
N ILE A 114 -1.03 16.62 -4.95
CA ILE A 114 -1.74 16.19 -6.16
C ILE A 114 -0.96 16.47 -7.45
N SER A 115 0.23 17.07 -7.37
CA SER A 115 1.00 17.52 -8.54
C SER A 115 1.27 16.42 -9.56
N TYR A 116 1.48 15.18 -9.10
CA TYR A 116 1.68 14.02 -9.96
C TYR A 116 0.43 13.65 -10.78
N ILE A 117 -0.76 13.80 -10.19
CA ILE A 117 -2.04 13.60 -10.91
C ILE A 117 -2.20 14.70 -11.95
N GLU A 118 -1.97 15.96 -11.57
CA GLU A 118 -2.04 17.10 -12.49
C GLU A 118 -1.06 16.93 -13.66
N GLU A 119 0.20 16.52 -13.39
CA GLU A 119 1.20 16.18 -14.41
C GLU A 119 0.70 15.11 -15.37
N ALA A 120 0.10 14.03 -14.86
CA ALA A 120 -0.46 12.96 -15.69
C ALA A 120 -1.61 13.48 -16.56
N VAL A 121 -2.54 14.25 -15.98
CA VAL A 121 -3.67 14.83 -16.72
C VAL A 121 -3.19 15.81 -17.78
N MET A 122 -2.15 16.63 -17.51
CA MET A 122 -1.54 17.50 -18.52
C MET A 122 -1.00 16.71 -19.72
N LYS A 123 -0.42 15.52 -19.50
CA LYS A 123 -0.01 14.64 -20.60
C LYS A 123 -1.19 14.08 -21.37
N ILE A 124 -2.26 13.71 -20.67
CA ILE A 124 -3.51 13.27 -21.31
C ILE A 124 -4.09 14.38 -22.18
N GLN A 125 -4.21 15.61 -21.66
CA GLN A 125 -4.72 16.77 -22.41
C GLN A 125 -3.98 17.01 -23.73
N GLN A 126 -2.67 16.74 -23.77
CA GLN A 126 -1.83 16.96 -24.96
C GLN A 126 -2.09 15.96 -26.10
N TYR A 127 -2.51 14.72 -25.77
CA TYR A 127 -2.49 13.62 -26.74
C TYR A 127 -3.80 12.81 -26.80
N MET A 128 -4.72 13.01 -25.86
CA MET A 128 -5.99 12.28 -25.80
C MET A 128 -6.86 12.60 -27.01
N THR A 129 -7.54 11.59 -27.51
CA THR A 129 -8.50 11.69 -28.61
C THR A 129 -9.93 11.67 -28.08
N THR A 130 -10.92 11.88 -28.96
CA THR A 130 -12.32 11.64 -28.58
C THR A 130 -12.55 10.17 -28.30
N ASP A 131 -13.54 9.89 -27.46
CA ASP A 131 -14.02 8.57 -27.08
C ASP A 131 -13.05 7.81 -26.17
N THR A 132 -12.09 8.49 -25.56
CA THR A 132 -11.20 7.92 -24.54
C THR A 132 -11.89 7.81 -23.19
N LEU A 133 -11.69 6.69 -22.50
CA LEU A 133 -12.03 6.51 -21.08
C LEU A 133 -10.80 6.79 -20.21
N VAL A 134 -10.87 7.81 -19.36
CA VAL A 134 -9.86 8.10 -18.34
C VAL A 134 -10.33 7.57 -16.98
N ILE A 135 -9.47 6.83 -16.29
CA ILE A 135 -9.74 6.29 -14.95
C ILE A 135 -8.64 6.76 -14.01
N LEU A 136 -9.02 7.50 -12.96
CA LEU A 136 -8.11 7.80 -11.86
C LEU A 136 -8.12 6.61 -10.88
N GLU A 137 -6.96 6.01 -10.65
CA GLU A 137 -6.78 4.86 -9.76
C GLU A 137 -5.82 5.17 -8.60
N SER A 138 -4.96 6.19 -8.75
CA SER A 138 -4.20 6.77 -7.65
C SER A 138 -5.08 7.12 -6.45
N THR A 139 -4.63 6.76 -5.24
CA THR A 139 -5.35 7.10 -4.02
C THR A 139 -5.34 8.61 -3.79
N THR A 140 -6.50 9.20 -3.50
CA THR A 140 -6.66 10.64 -3.36
C THR A 140 -7.82 10.99 -2.41
N TYR A 141 -8.08 12.27 -2.17
CA TYR A 141 -9.21 12.73 -1.37
C TYR A 141 -10.52 12.86 -2.19
N PRO A 142 -11.69 12.68 -1.54
CA PRO A 142 -13.00 12.85 -2.19
C PRO A 142 -13.13 14.25 -2.81
N GLY A 143 -13.45 14.28 -4.09
CA GLY A 143 -13.57 15.49 -4.91
C GLY A 143 -12.48 15.60 -5.97
N THR A 144 -11.34 14.92 -5.86
CA THR A 144 -10.21 15.07 -6.79
C THR A 144 -10.61 14.82 -8.26
N THR A 145 -11.36 13.75 -8.51
CA THR A 145 -11.81 13.42 -9.88
C THR A 145 -12.70 14.51 -10.47
N ARG A 146 -13.61 15.10 -9.68
CA ARG A 146 -14.58 16.11 -10.15
C ARG A 146 -14.05 17.54 -10.12
N GLU A 147 -13.24 17.88 -9.14
CA GLU A 147 -12.81 19.25 -8.87
C GLU A 147 -11.44 19.56 -9.49
N ILE A 148 -10.63 18.54 -9.77
CA ILE A 148 -9.29 18.70 -10.34
C ILE A 148 -9.22 18.08 -11.75
N VAL A 149 -9.46 16.77 -11.87
CA VAL A 149 -9.26 16.06 -13.15
C VAL A 149 -10.28 16.49 -14.20
N TYR A 150 -11.56 16.59 -13.81
CA TYR A 150 -12.63 16.98 -14.73
C TYR A 150 -12.44 18.37 -15.35
N PRO A 151 -12.20 19.46 -14.60
CA PRO A 151 -12.01 20.78 -15.19
C PRO A 151 -10.81 20.84 -16.14
N MET A 152 -9.73 20.10 -15.84
CA MET A 152 -8.60 20.00 -16.76
C MET A 152 -9.03 19.34 -18.08
N ILE A 153 -9.75 18.22 -18.04
CA ILE A 153 -10.24 17.57 -19.28
C ILE A 153 -11.21 18.47 -20.05
N GLU A 154 -12.11 19.18 -19.36
CA GLU A 154 -13.11 20.07 -19.97
C GLU A 154 -12.46 21.27 -20.68
N GLN A 155 -11.34 21.79 -20.17
CA GLN A 155 -10.58 22.88 -20.80
C GLN A 155 -10.07 22.54 -22.21
N CYS A 156 -9.96 21.26 -22.57
CA CYS A 156 -9.62 20.81 -23.92
C CYS A 156 -10.81 20.86 -24.90
N GLY A 157 -11.99 21.29 -24.45
CA GLY A 157 -13.21 21.34 -25.26
C GLY A 157 -13.99 20.02 -25.32
N TYR A 158 -13.64 19.04 -24.48
CA TYR A 158 -14.33 17.77 -24.39
C TYR A 158 -15.50 17.83 -23.40
N THR A 159 -16.65 17.27 -23.78
CA THR A 159 -17.78 17.08 -22.85
C THR A 159 -17.75 15.67 -22.27
N VAL A 160 -17.49 15.52 -20.97
CA VAL A 160 -17.48 14.18 -20.33
C VAL A 160 -18.87 13.54 -20.38
N GLY A 161 -18.91 12.24 -20.67
CA GLY A 161 -20.12 11.46 -20.92
C GLY A 161 -20.59 11.51 -22.37
N ASN A 162 -20.00 12.37 -23.20
CA ASN A 162 -20.30 12.47 -24.63
C ASN A 162 -19.05 12.28 -25.50
N ASP A 163 -18.01 13.08 -25.27
CA ASP A 163 -16.77 13.09 -26.06
C ASP A 163 -15.63 12.33 -25.42
N CYS A 164 -15.67 12.13 -24.11
CA CYS A 164 -14.75 11.28 -23.36
C CYS A 164 -15.47 10.80 -22.09
N PHE A 165 -14.85 9.89 -21.37
CA PHE A 165 -15.43 9.29 -20.16
C PHE A 165 -14.45 9.42 -19.01
N LEU A 166 -14.93 9.71 -17.80
CA LEU A 166 -14.10 9.88 -16.61
C LEU A 166 -14.69 9.12 -15.43
N ALA A 167 -13.86 8.29 -14.81
CA ALA A 167 -14.22 7.55 -13.61
C ALA A 167 -13.07 7.50 -12.60
N TYR A 168 -13.43 7.15 -11.36
CA TYR A 168 -12.51 6.78 -10.31
C TYR A 168 -12.67 5.29 -9.99
N SER A 169 -11.55 4.59 -9.78
CA SER A 169 -11.56 3.22 -9.30
C SER A 169 -10.32 2.94 -8.45
N PRO A 170 -10.44 2.89 -7.12
CA PRO A 170 -9.28 2.73 -6.26
C PRO A 170 -8.65 1.35 -6.41
N GLU A 171 -7.34 1.27 -6.26
CA GLU A 171 -6.65 -0.01 -6.05
C GLU A 171 -6.86 -0.48 -4.60
N ARG A 172 -7.09 -1.78 -4.41
CA ARG A 172 -7.46 -2.42 -3.13
C ARG A 172 -6.57 -3.62 -2.76
N ILE A 173 -5.48 -3.85 -3.49
CA ILE A 173 -4.51 -4.92 -3.19
C ILE A 173 -3.89 -4.75 -1.80
N ASP A 174 -3.70 -5.88 -1.10
CA ASP A 174 -2.87 -6.01 0.08
C ASP A 174 -1.54 -6.68 -0.30
N PRO A 175 -0.40 -5.96 -0.33
CA PRO A 175 0.89 -6.50 -0.76
C PRO A 175 1.30 -7.75 0.01
N GLY A 176 1.72 -8.82 -0.68
CA GLY A 176 2.13 -10.08 -0.04
C GLY A 176 0.98 -10.94 0.49
N ASN A 177 -0.28 -10.60 0.19
CA ASN A 177 -1.43 -11.45 0.49
C ASN A 177 -1.43 -12.69 -0.42
N ARG A 178 -1.49 -13.89 0.17
CA ARG A 178 -1.44 -15.16 -0.56
C ARG A 178 -2.79 -15.60 -1.11
N HIS A 179 -3.88 -15.04 -0.61
CA HIS A 179 -5.24 -15.44 -0.94
C HIS A 179 -5.92 -14.44 -1.88
N PHE A 180 -5.62 -13.15 -1.73
CA PHE A 180 -6.23 -12.09 -2.52
C PHE A 180 -5.18 -11.38 -3.39
N ASN A 181 -5.52 -11.18 -4.66
CA ASN A 181 -4.70 -10.51 -5.67
C ASN A 181 -5.59 -9.61 -6.55
N VAL A 182 -4.98 -8.96 -7.55
CA VAL A 182 -5.65 -8.02 -8.47
C VAL A 182 -6.90 -8.66 -9.13
N LYS A 183 -6.83 -9.97 -9.42
CA LYS A 183 -7.84 -10.70 -10.20
C LYS A 183 -9.07 -11.09 -9.39
N ASN A 184 -8.93 -11.35 -8.09
CA ASN A 184 -10.03 -11.84 -7.25
C ASN A 184 -10.54 -10.83 -6.23
N THR A 185 -9.86 -9.69 -6.09
CA THR A 185 -10.34 -8.58 -5.27
C THR A 185 -11.38 -7.80 -6.09
N PRO A 186 -12.61 -7.63 -5.61
CA PRO A 186 -13.60 -6.85 -6.32
C PRO A 186 -13.14 -5.39 -6.47
N LYS A 187 -13.33 -4.82 -7.66
CA LYS A 187 -13.08 -3.39 -7.90
C LYS A 187 -14.31 -2.58 -7.51
N VAL A 188 -14.09 -1.33 -7.09
CA VAL A 188 -15.15 -0.33 -6.90
C VAL A 188 -15.01 0.71 -8.01
N VAL A 189 -16.11 1.12 -8.63
CA VAL A 189 -16.08 2.11 -9.72
C VAL A 189 -17.16 3.18 -9.50
N GLY A 190 -16.76 4.44 -9.57
CA GLY A 190 -17.66 5.60 -9.61
C GLY A 190 -17.30 6.52 -10.76
N GLY A 191 -18.18 6.63 -11.76
CA GLY A 191 -18.05 7.54 -12.90
C GLY A 191 -18.75 8.87 -12.68
N LEU A 192 -18.33 9.91 -13.42
CA LEU A 192 -19.04 11.21 -13.40
C LEU A 192 -20.47 11.12 -13.97
N THR A 193 -20.71 10.15 -14.86
CA THR A 193 -22.02 9.79 -15.38
C THR A 193 -22.21 8.28 -15.32
N GLU A 194 -23.45 7.82 -15.45
CA GLU A 194 -23.76 6.38 -15.52
C GLU A 194 -22.98 5.68 -16.65
N ASP A 195 -22.87 6.32 -17.82
CA ASP A 195 -22.12 5.79 -18.96
C ASP A 195 -20.62 5.65 -18.66
N CYS A 196 -20.03 6.61 -17.94
CA CYS A 196 -18.64 6.50 -17.48
C CYS A 196 -18.46 5.31 -16.52
N THR A 197 -19.39 5.13 -15.58
CA THR A 197 -19.39 4.01 -14.64
C THR A 197 -19.49 2.68 -15.37
N GLN A 198 -20.40 2.55 -16.35
CA GLN A 198 -20.58 1.30 -17.09
C GLN A 198 -19.38 0.95 -17.97
N LEU A 199 -18.73 1.94 -18.60
CA LEU A 199 -17.52 1.69 -19.39
C LEU A 199 -16.34 1.27 -18.51
N ALA A 200 -16.09 1.97 -17.40
CA ALA A 200 -15.04 1.59 -16.46
C ALA A 200 -15.30 0.21 -15.83
N LYS A 201 -16.55 -0.07 -15.48
CA LYS A 201 -16.98 -1.40 -15.04
C LYS A 201 -16.66 -2.47 -16.08
N LEU A 202 -17.11 -2.26 -17.32
CA LEU A 202 -16.88 -3.20 -18.42
C LEU A 202 -15.38 -3.42 -18.65
N PHE A 203 -14.58 -2.36 -18.64
CA PHE A 203 -13.13 -2.46 -18.74
C PHE A 203 -12.52 -3.36 -17.66
N TYR A 204 -12.78 -3.09 -16.37
CA TYR A 204 -12.20 -3.89 -15.29
C TYR A 204 -12.71 -5.33 -15.26
N GLU A 205 -14.00 -5.58 -15.54
CA GLU A 205 -14.53 -6.95 -15.67
C GLU A 205 -13.81 -7.72 -16.78
N GLN A 206 -13.49 -7.04 -17.89
CA GLN A 206 -12.81 -7.62 -19.04
C GLN A 206 -11.30 -7.76 -18.83
N ALA A 207 -10.63 -6.80 -18.20
CA ALA A 207 -9.18 -6.79 -18.00
C ALA A 207 -8.75 -7.67 -16.82
N LEU A 208 -9.54 -7.71 -15.74
CA LEU A 208 -9.19 -8.40 -14.50
C LEU A 208 -10.03 -9.65 -14.23
N GLN A 209 -11.13 -9.88 -14.96
CA GLN A 209 -12.04 -11.00 -14.72
C GLN A 209 -12.56 -11.04 -13.27
N THR A 210 -12.71 -9.86 -12.65
CA THR A 210 -13.18 -9.67 -11.27
C THR A 210 -14.57 -9.06 -11.24
N LYS A 211 -15.26 -9.19 -10.10
CA LYS A 211 -16.53 -8.47 -9.88
C LYS A 211 -16.26 -6.98 -9.71
N VAL A 212 -17.10 -6.15 -10.31
CA VAL A 212 -17.04 -4.70 -10.11
C VAL A 212 -18.30 -4.22 -9.38
N HIS A 213 -18.09 -3.58 -8.23
CA HIS A 213 -19.13 -2.89 -7.48
C HIS A 213 -19.23 -1.44 -7.96
N CYS A 214 -20.35 -1.07 -8.57
CA CYS A 214 -20.59 0.29 -9.04
C CYS A 214 -21.20 1.13 -7.93
N VAL A 215 -20.67 2.34 -7.74
CA VAL A 215 -21.23 3.37 -6.86
C VAL A 215 -21.73 4.55 -7.68
N SER A 216 -22.47 5.45 -7.03
CA SER A 216 -23.19 6.53 -7.72
C SER A 216 -22.30 7.63 -8.27
N THR A 217 -21.12 7.86 -7.68
CA THR A 217 -20.25 8.99 -7.98
C THR A 217 -18.78 8.64 -7.72
N PRO A 218 -17.80 9.32 -8.35
CA PRO A 218 -16.39 9.14 -8.02
C PRO A 218 -16.09 9.47 -6.56
N GLU A 219 -16.74 10.47 -5.97
CA GLU A 219 -16.55 10.85 -4.56
C GLU A 219 -16.82 9.71 -3.59
N VAL A 220 -17.85 8.90 -3.86
CA VAL A 220 -18.16 7.72 -3.04
C VAL A 220 -17.05 6.67 -3.15
N ALA A 221 -16.49 6.47 -4.35
CA ALA A 221 -15.40 5.52 -4.55
C ALA A 221 -14.06 6.03 -3.97
N GLU A 222 -13.78 7.34 -4.06
CA GLU A 222 -12.64 8.00 -3.41
C GLU A 222 -12.74 7.87 -1.87
N MET A 223 -13.93 8.14 -1.31
CA MET A 223 -14.18 8.02 0.12
C MET A 223 -14.10 6.58 0.62
N GLU A 224 -14.57 5.61 -0.16
CA GLU A 224 -14.49 4.18 0.18
C GLU A 224 -13.05 3.76 0.45
N LYS A 225 -12.12 4.15 -0.43
CA LYS A 225 -10.71 3.81 -0.25
C LYS A 225 -10.12 4.36 1.05
N LEU A 226 -10.42 5.62 1.36
CA LEU A 226 -9.96 6.25 2.60
C LEU A 226 -10.61 5.62 3.83
N LEU A 227 -11.88 5.22 3.73
CA LEU A 227 -12.58 4.51 4.79
C LEU A 227 -11.91 3.16 5.10
N GLU A 228 -11.58 2.36 4.09
CA GLU A 228 -10.91 1.05 4.28
C GLU A 228 -9.60 1.18 5.07
N ASN A 229 -8.77 2.15 4.69
CA ASN A 229 -7.45 2.35 5.31
C ASN A 229 -7.54 3.01 6.68
N THR A 230 -8.45 3.98 6.85
CA THR A 230 -8.72 4.62 8.15
C THR A 230 -9.30 3.62 9.15
N PHE A 231 -10.23 2.78 8.71
CA PHE A 231 -10.81 1.74 9.57
C PHE A 231 -9.72 0.80 10.09
N ARG A 232 -8.80 0.36 9.22
CA ARG A 232 -7.65 -0.46 9.62
C ARG A 232 -6.71 0.30 10.57
N GLN A 233 -6.39 1.57 10.31
CA GLN A 233 -5.54 2.38 11.19
C GLN A 233 -6.14 2.51 12.61
N VAL A 234 -7.43 2.86 12.69
CA VAL A 234 -8.14 3.06 13.97
C VAL A 234 -8.20 1.78 14.79
N ASN A 235 -8.46 0.64 14.16
CA ASN A 235 -8.51 -0.62 14.91
C ASN A 235 -7.10 -1.09 15.34
N ILE A 236 -6.06 -0.85 14.55
CA ILE A 236 -4.68 -1.10 15.00
C ILE A 236 -4.35 -0.20 16.19
N ALA A 237 -4.72 1.09 16.13
CA ALA A 237 -4.53 2.01 17.23
C ALA A 237 -5.26 1.54 18.50
N LEU A 238 -6.50 1.09 18.38
CA LEU A 238 -7.27 0.56 19.51
C LEU A 238 -6.53 -0.60 20.21
N ILE A 239 -6.04 -1.58 19.44
CA ILE A 239 -5.31 -2.72 20.02
C ILE A 239 -3.95 -2.29 20.59
N ASN A 240 -3.27 -1.34 19.95
CA ASN A 240 -2.04 -0.75 20.45
C ASN A 240 -2.22 0.03 21.77
N GLU A 241 -3.29 0.81 21.89
CA GLU A 241 -3.65 1.50 23.13
C GLU A 241 -3.97 0.50 24.24
N LEU A 242 -4.78 -0.53 23.93
CA LEU A 242 -5.07 -1.59 24.88
C LEU A 242 -3.83 -2.38 25.29
N SER A 243 -2.84 -2.57 24.41
CA SER A 243 -1.55 -3.19 24.78
C SER A 243 -0.86 -2.41 25.91
N LYS A 244 -0.89 -1.07 25.89
CA LYS A 244 -0.32 -0.24 26.97
C LYS A 244 -1.11 -0.37 28.27
N VAL A 245 -2.43 -0.38 28.19
CA VAL A 245 -3.30 -0.56 29.36
C VAL A 245 -3.10 -1.94 29.98
N CYS A 246 -3.14 -2.99 29.16
CA CYS A 246 -2.87 -4.36 29.57
C CYS A 246 -1.49 -4.50 30.21
N HIS A 247 -0.46 -3.86 29.65
CA HIS A 247 0.88 -3.85 30.26
C HIS A 247 0.87 -3.24 31.67
N ALA A 248 0.23 -2.08 31.86
CA ALA A 248 0.12 -1.45 33.17
C ALA A 248 -0.66 -2.29 34.20
N MET A 249 -1.55 -3.17 33.73
CA MET A 249 -2.33 -4.09 34.56
C MET A 249 -1.69 -5.49 34.70
N ASN A 250 -0.54 -5.72 34.08
CA ASN A 250 0.10 -7.03 33.98
C ASN A 250 -0.80 -8.12 33.34
N ILE A 251 -1.53 -7.75 32.29
CA ILE A 251 -2.40 -8.61 31.48
C ILE A 251 -1.75 -8.87 30.12
N ASN A 252 -1.81 -10.11 29.63
CA ASN A 252 -1.32 -10.47 28.30
C ASN A 252 -2.31 -10.05 27.20
N ILE A 253 -2.00 -8.98 26.47
CA ILE A 253 -2.85 -8.47 25.38
C ILE A 253 -3.08 -9.51 24.26
N TRP A 254 -2.10 -10.37 23.99
CA TRP A 254 -2.22 -11.40 22.95
C TRP A 254 -3.28 -12.44 23.32
N GLU A 255 -3.29 -12.87 24.58
CA GLU A 255 -4.32 -13.79 25.11
C GLU A 255 -5.71 -13.13 25.10
N VAL A 256 -5.81 -11.84 25.44
CA VAL A 256 -7.06 -11.09 25.36
C VAL A 256 -7.59 -11.06 23.92
N VAL A 257 -6.73 -10.80 22.94
CA VAL A 257 -7.10 -10.80 21.51
C VAL A 257 -7.49 -12.22 21.05
N ASP A 258 -6.76 -13.25 21.46
CA ASP A 258 -7.08 -14.66 21.16
C ASP A 258 -8.45 -15.04 21.73
N ALA A 259 -8.73 -14.69 22.99
CA ALA A 259 -10.02 -14.93 23.63
C ALA A 259 -11.16 -14.16 22.93
N ALA A 260 -10.96 -12.88 22.60
CA ALA A 260 -11.94 -12.08 21.89
C ALA A 260 -12.23 -12.63 20.48
N ALA A 261 -11.21 -13.14 19.79
CA ALA A 261 -11.32 -13.74 18.46
C ALA A 261 -12.16 -15.03 18.42
N THR A 262 -12.46 -15.65 19.57
CA THR A 262 -13.41 -16.79 19.64
C THR A 262 -14.85 -16.39 19.33
N LYS A 263 -15.18 -15.10 19.42
CA LYS A 263 -16.53 -14.60 19.14
C LYS A 263 -16.75 -14.53 17.62
N PRO A 264 -17.77 -15.22 17.07
CA PRO A 264 -17.94 -15.34 15.61
C PRO A 264 -18.52 -14.09 14.93
N TYR A 265 -18.86 -13.03 15.67
CA TYR A 265 -19.43 -11.80 15.13
C TYR A 265 -19.04 -10.58 15.96
N GLY A 266 -18.97 -9.41 15.31
CA GLY A 266 -18.74 -8.12 15.95
C GLY A 266 -17.32 -7.90 16.49
N PHE A 267 -16.41 -8.85 16.27
CA PHE A 267 -14.98 -8.68 16.55
C PHE A 267 -14.18 -9.10 15.33
N MET A 268 -13.47 -8.14 14.73
CA MET A 268 -12.49 -8.42 13.69
C MET A 268 -11.11 -8.29 14.30
N ARG A 269 -10.31 -9.36 14.20
CA ARG A 269 -9.02 -9.45 14.87
C ARG A 269 -8.02 -8.45 14.26
N PHE A 270 -7.47 -7.59 15.11
CA PHE A 270 -6.22 -6.88 14.87
C PHE A 270 -5.25 -7.25 16.00
N THR A 271 -3.96 -7.10 15.73
CA THR A 271 -2.89 -7.46 16.68
C THR A 271 -2.07 -6.22 17.06
N PRO A 272 -1.54 -6.17 18.29
CA PRO A 272 -0.64 -5.10 18.67
C PRO A 272 0.68 -5.23 17.90
N GLY A 273 1.45 -4.16 17.84
CA GLY A 273 2.74 -4.18 17.17
C GLY A 273 3.62 -2.98 17.49
N PRO A 274 4.82 -2.91 16.88
CA PRO A 274 5.77 -1.83 17.12
C PRO A 274 5.32 -0.47 16.56
N GLY A 275 4.23 -0.45 15.81
CA GLY A 275 3.65 0.70 15.14
C GLY A 275 3.02 0.29 13.82
N VAL A 276 2.62 1.29 13.04
CA VAL A 276 2.05 1.11 11.70
C VAL A 276 3.05 1.63 10.67
N GLY A 277 3.22 0.91 9.57
CA GLY A 277 4.09 1.33 8.47
C GLY A 277 3.53 0.98 7.09
N GLY A 278 4.36 1.16 6.06
CA GLY A 278 3.95 1.12 4.66
C GLY A 278 3.34 2.46 4.22
N HIS A 279 3.00 2.62 2.95
CA HIS A 279 2.44 3.90 2.48
C HIS A 279 0.99 4.12 2.89
N CYS A 280 0.10 3.16 2.64
CA CYS A 280 -1.33 3.46 2.68
C CYS A 280 -1.87 3.82 4.08
N ILE A 281 -1.46 3.09 5.13
CA ILE A 281 -2.09 3.25 6.46
C ILE A 281 -1.59 4.49 7.22
N PRO A 282 -0.29 4.87 7.16
CA PRO A 282 0.20 6.12 7.73
C PRO A 282 -0.08 7.39 6.90
N VAL A 283 -0.44 7.25 5.63
CA VAL A 283 -0.62 8.38 4.70
C VAL A 283 -2.09 8.67 4.45
N ASP A 284 -2.86 7.70 3.94
CA ASP A 284 -4.22 7.93 3.44
C ASP A 284 -5.18 8.55 4.48
N PRO A 285 -5.15 8.17 5.78
CA PRO A 285 -6.00 8.80 6.79
C PRO A 285 -5.74 10.30 6.98
N LYS A 286 -4.53 10.79 6.64
CA LYS A 286 -4.21 12.22 6.67
C LYS A 286 -4.94 12.98 5.57
N TYR A 287 -5.33 12.34 4.47
CA TYR A 287 -6.23 12.95 3.49
C TYR A 287 -7.60 13.25 4.09
N LEU A 288 -8.13 12.37 4.94
CA LEU A 288 -9.38 12.63 5.67
C LEU A 288 -9.24 13.74 6.71
N LEU A 289 -8.10 13.79 7.42
CA LEU A 289 -7.83 14.89 8.35
C LEU A 289 -7.79 16.23 7.60
N TRP A 290 -7.09 16.29 6.47
CA TRP A 290 -6.97 17.50 5.67
C TRP A 290 -8.30 17.93 5.05
N ILE A 291 -9.01 17.03 4.34
CA ILE A 291 -10.28 17.38 3.68
C ILE A 291 -11.35 17.72 4.72
N GLY A 292 -11.39 17.01 5.86
CA GLY A 292 -12.30 17.32 6.96
C GLY A 292 -12.13 18.76 7.44
N GLN A 293 -10.89 19.22 7.60
CA GLN A 293 -10.58 20.60 8.00
C GLN A 293 -11.10 21.63 6.98
N GLN A 294 -11.03 21.33 5.68
CA GLN A 294 -11.58 22.21 4.63
C GLN A 294 -13.09 22.42 4.77
N TYR A 295 -13.80 21.44 5.34
CA TYR A 295 -15.23 21.50 5.64
C TYR A 295 -15.53 21.85 7.11
N GLY A 296 -14.54 22.32 7.88
CA GLY A 296 -14.71 22.72 9.28
C GLY A 296 -14.92 21.55 10.25
N ILE A 297 -14.60 20.31 9.84
CA ILE A 297 -14.75 19.10 10.65
C ILE A 297 -13.36 18.60 11.07
N HIS A 298 -13.12 18.55 12.39
CA HIS A 298 -11.95 17.89 12.92
C HIS A 298 -12.25 16.41 13.20
N ALA A 299 -11.64 15.49 12.44
CA ALA A 299 -11.81 14.06 12.63
C ALA A 299 -10.97 13.54 13.83
N SER A 300 -11.45 13.84 15.04
CA SER A 300 -10.75 13.58 16.31
C SER A 300 -10.38 12.12 16.54
N LEU A 301 -11.21 11.16 16.11
CA LEU A 301 -10.91 9.73 16.23
C LEU A 301 -9.71 9.32 15.35
N ILE A 302 -9.61 9.88 14.15
CA ILE A 302 -8.51 9.61 13.22
C ILE A 302 -7.22 10.21 13.79
N ASP A 303 -7.27 11.44 14.29
CA ASP A 303 -6.13 12.13 14.91
C ASP A 303 -5.64 11.39 16.18
N ALA A 304 -6.56 10.91 17.02
CA ALA A 304 -6.22 10.09 18.18
C ALA A 304 -5.55 8.77 17.77
N ALA A 305 -6.08 8.09 16.75
CA ALA A 305 -5.49 6.85 16.24
C ALA A 305 -4.08 7.06 15.68
N ASP A 306 -3.84 8.16 14.96
CA ASP A 306 -2.53 8.55 14.45
C ASP A 306 -1.52 8.72 15.60
N LYS A 307 -1.88 9.52 16.62
CA LYS A 307 -1.05 9.75 17.82
C LYS A 307 -0.73 8.48 18.59
N VAL A 308 -1.72 7.59 18.76
CA VAL A 308 -1.50 6.30 19.42
C VAL A 308 -0.48 5.48 18.64
N ASN A 309 -0.65 5.33 17.32
CA ASN A 309 0.26 4.56 16.49
C ASN A 309 1.68 5.17 16.43
N GLU A 310 1.80 6.49 16.28
CA GLU A 310 3.08 7.21 16.30
C GLU A 310 3.85 7.04 17.62
N SER A 311 3.13 6.81 18.73
CA SER A 311 3.74 6.62 20.04
C SER A 311 4.22 5.18 20.33
N MET A 312 3.87 4.19 19.48
CA MET A 312 4.24 2.79 19.70
C MET A 312 5.74 2.51 19.66
N PRO A 313 6.54 3.10 18.75
CA PRO A 313 8.00 2.97 18.78
C PRO A 313 8.61 3.32 20.13
N LYS A 314 8.14 4.40 20.77
CA LYS A 314 8.61 4.81 22.09
C LYS A 314 8.21 3.79 23.16
N PHE A 315 6.96 3.33 23.14
CA PHE A 315 6.48 2.32 24.07
C PHE A 315 7.29 1.01 23.96
N VAL A 316 7.64 0.59 22.74
CA VAL A 316 8.49 -0.59 22.52
C VAL A 316 9.88 -0.41 23.16
N VAL A 317 10.50 0.76 23.01
CA VAL A 317 11.78 1.06 23.66
C VAL A 317 11.66 1.08 25.19
N GLU A 318 10.57 1.60 25.73
CA GLU A 318 10.28 1.56 27.18
C GLU A 318 10.15 0.11 27.68
N ARG A 319 9.47 -0.76 26.93
CA ARG A 319 9.33 -2.19 27.22
C ARG A 319 10.67 -2.92 27.14
N LEU A 320 11.47 -2.65 26.12
CA LEU A 320 12.83 -3.20 26.01
C LEU A 320 13.70 -2.78 27.20
N THR A 321 13.61 -1.51 27.61
CA THR A 321 14.33 -0.99 28.79
C THR A 321 13.94 -1.74 30.06
N TYR A 322 12.63 -1.98 30.25
CA TYR A 322 12.12 -2.77 31.37
C TYR A 322 12.73 -4.18 31.40
N TYR A 323 12.76 -4.88 30.25
CA TYR A 323 13.34 -6.21 30.17
C TYR A 323 14.86 -6.22 30.38
N LEU A 324 15.59 -5.26 29.83
CA LEU A 324 17.02 -5.10 30.12
C LEU A 324 17.27 -4.93 31.63
N ASN A 325 16.48 -4.11 32.30
CA ASN A 325 16.61 -3.89 33.74
C ASN A 325 16.35 -5.17 34.55
N MET A 326 15.39 -6.02 34.14
CA MET A 326 15.16 -7.33 34.75
C MET A 326 16.39 -8.25 34.65
N HIS A 327 17.18 -8.07 33.59
CA HIS A 327 18.44 -8.78 33.34
C HIS A 327 19.68 -8.02 33.86
N HIS A 328 19.48 -7.02 34.72
CA HIS A 328 20.54 -6.17 35.29
C HIS A 328 21.40 -5.44 34.23
N LYS A 329 20.80 -5.13 33.08
CA LYS A 329 21.40 -4.34 32.00
C LYS A 329 20.70 -2.98 31.91
N GLN A 330 21.44 -1.97 31.48
CA GLN A 330 20.89 -0.64 31.19
C GLN A 330 20.75 -0.48 29.68
N LEU A 331 19.78 0.33 29.22
CA LEU A 331 19.61 0.60 27.80
C LEU A 331 20.83 1.31 27.19
N VAL A 332 21.41 2.25 27.93
CA VAL A 332 22.54 3.06 27.45
C VAL A 332 23.76 2.16 27.22
N GLY A 333 24.24 2.10 25.97
CA GLY A 333 25.37 1.25 25.60
C GLY A 333 25.05 -0.24 25.42
N ALA A 334 23.78 -0.66 25.57
CA ALA A 334 23.39 -2.06 25.38
C ALA A 334 23.66 -2.54 23.95
N LYS A 335 24.07 -3.80 23.82
CA LYS A 335 24.19 -4.51 22.54
C LYS A 335 22.87 -5.15 22.16
N ILE A 336 22.18 -4.61 21.17
CA ILE A 336 20.85 -5.06 20.76
C ILE A 336 20.88 -5.58 19.33
N ILE A 337 20.36 -6.80 19.15
CA ILE A 337 20.08 -7.32 17.80
C ILE A 337 18.65 -6.95 17.43
N VAL A 338 18.48 -6.28 16.31
CA VAL A 338 17.17 -5.95 15.72
C VAL A 338 16.88 -6.92 14.59
N ILE A 339 15.83 -7.73 14.75
CA ILE A 339 15.35 -8.65 13.72
C ILE A 339 14.24 -7.98 12.91
N GLY A 340 14.54 -7.71 11.64
CA GLY A 340 13.64 -7.13 10.65
C GLY A 340 13.47 -5.61 10.79
N VAL A 341 13.55 -4.91 9.65
CA VAL A 341 13.34 -3.45 9.54
C VAL A 341 12.32 -3.07 8.48
N THR A 342 11.85 -4.02 7.69
CA THR A 342 10.74 -3.82 6.75
C THR A 342 9.42 -3.57 7.48
N TYR A 343 8.48 -2.87 6.84
CA TYR A 343 7.21 -2.55 7.51
C TYR A 343 6.26 -3.77 7.65
N LYS A 344 6.45 -4.78 6.79
CA LYS A 344 5.67 -6.03 6.71
C LYS A 344 6.61 -7.23 6.49
N PRO A 345 6.29 -8.42 6.99
CA PRO A 345 7.10 -9.61 6.73
C PRO A 345 7.24 -9.92 5.25
N ASN A 346 8.43 -10.36 4.87
CA ASN A 346 8.78 -10.95 3.59
C ASN A 346 8.66 -10.02 2.36
N VAL A 347 8.75 -8.72 2.59
CA VAL A 347 8.90 -7.71 1.52
C VAL A 347 10.22 -6.96 1.71
N ASN A 348 10.67 -6.23 0.68
CA ASN A 348 11.91 -5.42 0.72
C ASN A 348 11.63 -3.93 0.95
N ASP A 349 10.52 -3.60 1.62
CA ASP A 349 10.01 -2.24 1.74
C ASP A 349 10.12 -1.73 3.19
N ILE A 350 10.87 -0.64 3.35
CA ILE A 350 11.14 0.03 4.63
C ILE A 350 10.42 1.38 4.77
N ARG A 351 9.60 1.76 3.78
CA ARG A 351 8.91 3.07 3.76
C ARG A 351 7.95 3.15 4.93
N GLU A 352 8.05 4.24 5.69
CA GLU A 352 7.30 4.47 6.93
C GLU A 352 7.42 3.33 7.97
N SER A 353 8.49 2.53 7.92
CA SER A 353 8.62 1.39 8.84
C SER A 353 8.80 1.85 10.30
N PRO A 354 7.97 1.38 11.25
CA PRO A 354 8.13 1.72 12.66
C PRO A 354 9.44 1.18 13.25
N ALA A 355 10.02 0.14 12.64
CA ALA A 355 11.29 -0.42 13.08
C ALA A 355 12.44 0.58 12.92
N LEU A 356 12.40 1.45 11.90
CA LEU A 356 13.42 2.49 11.71
C LEU A 356 13.34 3.55 12.80
N ASN A 357 12.14 3.93 13.23
CA ASN A 357 11.93 4.85 14.35
C ASN A 357 12.49 4.26 15.66
N ILE A 358 12.27 2.96 15.89
CA ILE A 358 12.83 2.25 17.06
C ILE A 358 14.36 2.23 16.98
N VAL A 359 14.94 1.87 15.83
CA VAL A 359 16.40 1.90 15.62
C VAL A 359 16.96 3.30 15.88
N GLN A 360 16.29 4.36 15.43
CA GLN A 360 16.72 5.73 15.67
C GLN A 360 16.69 6.10 17.16
N LEU A 361 15.62 5.73 17.88
CA LEU A 361 15.52 5.94 19.32
C LEU A 361 16.63 5.20 20.08
N LEU A 362 16.90 3.94 19.73
CA LEU A 362 17.97 3.15 20.33
C LEU A 362 19.36 3.74 20.04
N LYS A 363 19.62 4.22 18.81
CA LYS A 363 20.86 4.95 18.48
C LYS A 363 21.00 6.22 19.30
N GLY A 364 19.91 6.96 19.51
CA GLY A 364 19.87 8.14 20.38
C GLY A 364 20.22 7.84 21.84
N MET A 365 20.01 6.60 22.29
CA MET A 365 20.40 6.10 23.61
C MET A 365 21.79 5.44 23.62
N HIS A 366 22.57 5.60 22.54
CA HIS A 366 23.91 5.03 22.37
C HIS A 366 23.97 3.50 22.44
N CYS A 367 22.89 2.79 22.11
CA CYS A 367 22.93 1.34 21.96
C CYS A 367 23.84 0.93 20.78
N ASP A 368 24.57 -0.18 20.94
CA ASP A 368 25.25 -0.87 19.84
C ASP A 368 24.24 -1.78 19.13
N ILE A 369 23.85 -1.42 17.91
CA ILE A 369 22.75 -2.08 17.19
C ILE A 369 23.29 -2.88 16.02
N GLN A 370 22.92 -4.16 16.00
CA GLN A 370 23.16 -5.05 14.87
C GLN A 370 21.82 -5.40 14.22
N ILE A 371 21.63 -4.99 12.96
CA ILE A 371 20.38 -5.24 12.22
C ILE A 371 20.52 -6.53 11.43
N VAL A 372 19.52 -7.41 11.56
CA VAL A 372 19.38 -8.63 10.77
C VAL A 372 18.07 -8.55 9.99
N ASP A 373 18.17 -8.28 8.69
CA ASP A 373 17.06 -8.33 7.75
C ASP A 373 17.53 -8.95 6.41
N PRO A 374 16.93 -10.08 5.97
CA PRO A 374 17.36 -10.78 4.77
C PRO A 374 16.77 -10.20 3.46
N PHE A 375 15.86 -9.23 3.55
CA PHE A 375 15.19 -8.64 2.38
C PHE A 375 15.76 -7.28 1.97
N ILE A 376 16.58 -6.66 2.82
CA ILE A 376 17.18 -5.35 2.54
C ILE A 376 18.63 -5.46 2.10
N LYS A 377 18.97 -4.74 1.02
CA LYS A 377 20.34 -4.67 0.46
C LYS A 377 20.97 -3.28 0.58
N ASP A 378 20.13 -2.25 0.70
CA ASP A 378 20.56 -0.85 0.59
C ASP A 378 20.91 -0.23 1.94
N MET A 379 20.95 -1.02 3.02
CA MET A 379 21.45 -0.61 4.32
C MET A 379 22.27 -1.72 4.98
N PRO A 380 23.18 -1.38 5.92
CA PRO A 380 23.97 -2.38 6.62
C PRO A 380 23.10 -3.37 7.39
N THR A 381 23.15 -4.64 6.98
CA THR A 381 22.53 -5.79 7.64
C THR A 381 23.62 -6.84 7.86
N VAL A 382 23.55 -7.59 8.96
CA VAL A 382 24.51 -8.66 9.30
C VAL A 382 23.84 -10.03 9.25
N SER A 383 24.64 -11.08 9.04
CA SER A 383 24.15 -12.44 9.11
C SER A 383 23.85 -12.86 10.55
N LEU A 384 22.72 -13.53 10.75
CA LEU A 384 22.38 -14.14 12.03
C LEU A 384 23.32 -15.32 12.30
N THR A 385 24.07 -15.26 13.40
CA THR A 385 24.96 -16.35 13.83
C THR A 385 24.79 -16.61 15.33
N PRO A 386 25.03 -17.84 15.82
CA PRO A 386 25.04 -18.13 17.24
C PRO A 386 25.93 -17.19 18.05
N GLN A 387 27.13 -16.89 17.54
CA GLN A 387 28.10 -16.02 18.20
C GLN A 387 27.57 -14.58 18.32
N LEU A 388 26.93 -14.06 17.27
CA LEU A 388 26.32 -12.73 17.30
C LEU A 388 25.24 -12.67 18.39
N VAL A 389 24.33 -13.65 18.41
CA VAL A 389 23.21 -13.71 19.35
C VAL A 389 23.70 -13.83 20.80
N GLN A 390 24.70 -14.67 21.06
CA GLN A 390 25.25 -14.87 22.41
C GLN A 390 25.97 -13.63 22.97
N GLN A 391 26.53 -12.78 22.10
CA GLN A 391 27.24 -11.56 22.50
C GLN A 391 26.30 -10.37 22.76
N ALA A 392 25.04 -10.45 22.32
CA ALA A 392 24.07 -9.38 22.49
C ALA A 392 23.45 -9.41 23.89
N ASP A 393 23.18 -8.24 24.45
CA ASP A 393 22.45 -8.12 25.72
C ASP A 393 20.97 -8.52 25.55
N GLY A 394 20.39 -8.35 24.35
CA GLY A 394 19.04 -8.79 24.01
C GLY A 394 18.74 -8.79 22.52
N VAL A 395 17.73 -9.56 22.13
CA VAL A 395 17.21 -9.61 20.75
C VAL A 395 15.80 -9.02 20.72
N ILE A 396 15.54 -8.08 19.82
CA ILE A 396 14.21 -7.52 19.58
C ILE A 396 13.71 -7.91 18.19
N ILE A 397 12.50 -8.49 18.12
CA ILE A 397 11.85 -8.87 16.87
C ILE A 397 10.84 -7.79 16.51
N LEU A 398 11.15 -7.03 15.46
CA LEU A 398 10.31 -5.94 14.94
C LEU A 398 9.56 -6.35 13.67
N THR A 399 10.09 -7.31 12.91
CA THR A 399 9.38 -7.94 11.78
C THR A 399 9.66 -9.44 11.73
N ASN A 400 8.60 -10.25 11.74
CA ASN A 400 8.65 -11.71 11.79
C ASN A 400 8.79 -12.35 10.40
N HIS A 401 9.93 -12.14 9.74
CA HIS A 401 10.25 -12.76 8.45
C HIS A 401 10.31 -14.29 8.55
N SER A 402 9.84 -15.01 7.52
CA SER A 402 9.86 -16.47 7.48
C SER A 402 11.24 -17.07 7.15
N MET A 403 12.16 -16.26 6.61
CA MET A 403 13.54 -16.69 6.29
C MET A 403 14.49 -16.63 7.50
N ILE A 404 14.05 -16.08 8.64
CA ILE A 404 14.87 -16.01 9.84
C ILE A 404 14.88 -17.38 10.51
N ASP A 405 16.08 -17.86 10.85
CA ASP A 405 16.24 -19.05 11.69
C ASP A 405 16.07 -18.66 13.16
N TYR A 406 14.82 -18.67 13.63
CA TYR A 406 14.48 -18.37 15.02
C TYR A 406 15.06 -19.38 16.01
N GLY A 407 15.47 -20.58 15.59
CA GLY A 407 16.12 -21.56 16.46
C GLY A 407 17.47 -21.10 16.98
N ILE A 408 18.22 -20.34 16.16
CA ILE A 408 19.47 -19.69 16.60
C ILE A 408 19.18 -18.69 17.71
N ILE A 409 18.12 -17.90 17.56
CA ILE A 409 17.70 -16.90 18.54
C ILE A 409 17.23 -17.59 19.83
N ASP A 410 16.37 -18.60 19.72
CA ASP A 410 15.82 -19.35 20.85
C ASP A 410 16.93 -19.96 21.73
N SER A 411 17.93 -20.56 21.09
CA SER A 411 18.97 -21.32 21.78
C SER A 411 20.08 -20.46 22.39
N HIS A 412 20.32 -19.24 21.86
CA HIS A 412 21.52 -18.47 22.21
C HIS A 412 21.23 -17.08 22.79
N ALA A 413 20.00 -16.57 22.68
CA ALA A 413 19.69 -15.22 23.16
C ALA A 413 19.62 -15.19 24.69
N ASN A 414 20.21 -14.13 25.28
CA ASN A 414 20.07 -13.86 26.72
C ASN A 414 18.59 -13.63 27.10
N PHE A 415 17.91 -12.80 26.30
CA PHE A 415 16.45 -12.70 26.29
C PHE A 415 15.96 -12.29 24.90
N ILE A 416 14.68 -12.55 24.65
CA ILE A 416 14.00 -12.28 23.39
C ILE A 416 12.81 -11.38 23.68
N PHE A 417 12.71 -10.26 22.98
CA PHE A 417 11.54 -9.38 23.02
C PHE A 417 10.84 -9.37 21.66
N ASP A 418 9.68 -10.03 21.60
CA ASP A 418 8.91 -10.20 20.38
C ASP A 418 7.71 -9.26 20.32
N THR A 419 7.74 -8.33 19.37
CA THR A 419 6.68 -7.35 19.17
C THR A 419 5.62 -7.78 18.16
N ARG A 420 5.76 -8.97 17.57
CA ARG A 420 4.96 -9.43 16.43
C ARG A 420 4.24 -10.75 16.65
N GLN A 421 4.43 -11.42 17.79
CA GLN A 421 3.94 -12.78 18.03
C GLN A 421 4.35 -13.71 16.89
N THR A 422 5.66 -13.91 16.75
CA THR A 422 6.23 -14.80 15.75
C THR A 422 5.64 -16.20 15.89
N ASP A 423 5.29 -16.85 14.78
CA ASP A 423 4.70 -18.20 14.74
C ASP A 423 5.67 -19.32 15.23
N TYR A 424 6.86 -18.94 15.71
CA TYR A 424 7.85 -19.84 16.28
C TYR A 424 7.58 -20.06 17.77
N ALA A 425 7.52 -21.31 18.20
CA ALA A 425 7.38 -21.68 19.60
C ALA A 425 8.74 -21.61 20.31
N PHE A 426 9.06 -20.43 20.86
CA PHE A 426 10.26 -20.22 21.67
C PHE A 426 10.21 -21.04 22.97
N ASN A 427 11.30 -21.72 23.27
CA ASN A 427 11.51 -22.44 24.54
C ASN A 427 12.41 -21.65 25.50
N ASN A 428 12.99 -20.54 25.05
CA ASN A 428 13.80 -19.65 25.87
C ASN A 428 13.00 -19.16 27.10
N GLU A 429 13.54 -19.36 28.29
CA GLU A 429 12.89 -18.98 29.56
C GLU A 429 12.68 -17.46 29.68
N ASN A 430 13.48 -16.67 28.95
CA ASN A 430 13.43 -15.21 28.90
C ASN A 430 12.80 -14.71 27.60
N TYR A 431 11.72 -15.36 27.17
CA TYR A 431 10.91 -14.92 26.05
C TYR A 431 9.79 -13.99 26.51
N TYR A 432 9.83 -12.75 26.02
CA TYR A 432 8.87 -11.71 26.33
C TYR A 432 8.11 -11.26 25.09
N LYS A 433 6.83 -10.94 25.26
CA LYS A 433 5.96 -10.37 24.22
C LYS A 433 5.63 -8.92 24.54
N LEU A 434 5.32 -8.14 23.51
CA LEU A 434 4.82 -6.76 23.63
C LEU A 434 3.66 -6.65 24.62
#